data_AF-A0A7Z6UTP8-F1
#
_entry.id   AF-A0A7Z6UTP8-F1
#
_cell.length_a   1.000
_cell.length_b   1.000
_cell.length_c   1.000
_cell.angle_alpha   90.00
_cell.angle_beta   90.00
_cell.angle_gamma   90.00
#
_symmetry.space_group_name_H-M   'P 1'
#
loop_
_entity.id
_entity.type
_entity.pdbx_description
1 polymer ?
#
loop_
_entity_poly.entity_id
_entity_poly.type
_entity_poly.pdbx_seq_one_letter_code
_entity_poly.pdbx_strand_id
1 'polypeptide(L)'
;MLLLLYLAIDAEDDRPLIIDQPEENLDPQSIFKELVHRFREAKKRRQIIIVTHNANLVVNTDADQVIVAQCSSHRPGQLPVISYVSGSLENPSIRQHVCEILEGGERAFKERVKRLRVSTAPEHWR
;
A
#
# COMPACT_ATOMS: atom_id res chain seq x y z
N MET A 1 -10.99 1.45 14.05
CA MET A 1 -10.86 2.49 15.10
C MET A 1 -9.67 2.24 16.04
N LEU A 2 -9.45 1.02 16.54
CA LEU A 2 -8.34 0.71 17.48
C LEU A 2 -6.93 0.91 16.89
N LEU A 3 -6.73 0.61 15.60
CA LEU A 3 -5.42 0.77 14.95
C LEU A 3 -4.93 2.22 14.92
N LEU A 4 -5.81 3.18 14.62
CA LEU A 4 -5.45 4.60 14.64
C LEU A 4 -5.06 5.08 16.04
N LEU A 5 -5.79 4.63 17.06
CA LEU A 5 -5.49 4.95 18.44
C LEU A 5 -4.13 4.40 18.85
N TYR A 6 -3.83 3.16 18.47
CA TYR A 6 -2.52 2.55 18.70
C TYR A 6 -1.39 3.35 18.04
N LEU A 7 -1.52 3.66 16.75
CA LEU A 7 -0.52 4.46 16.02
C LEU A 7 -0.37 5.90 16.57
N ALA A 8 -1.40 6.44 17.23
CA ALA A 8 -1.37 7.77 17.82
C ALA A 8 -0.72 7.80 19.21
N ILE A 9 -0.92 6.77 20.02
CA ILE A 9 -0.38 6.67 21.38
C ILE A 9 1.06 6.13 21.37
N ASP A 10 1.34 5.20 20.48
CA ASP A 10 2.58 4.45 20.48
C ASP A 10 3.69 5.17 19.69
N ALA A 11 4.05 6.37 20.15
CA ALA A 11 4.99 7.26 19.47
C ALA A 11 6.46 6.83 19.60
N GLU A 12 6.79 6.02 20.62
CA GLU A 12 8.17 5.67 20.99
C GLU A 12 8.54 4.20 20.69
N ASP A 13 7.59 3.32 20.37
CA ASP A 13 7.88 1.91 20.05
C ASP A 13 8.50 1.75 18.65
N ASP A 14 9.70 1.17 18.60
CA ASP A 14 10.51 0.93 17.40
C ASP A 14 10.38 -0.51 16.83
N ARG A 15 9.66 -1.40 17.52
CA ARG A 15 9.50 -2.81 17.11
C ARG A 15 8.74 -2.93 15.78
N PRO A 16 9.00 -3.96 14.96
CA PRO A 16 8.26 -4.16 13.72
C PRO A 16 6.74 -4.22 13.94
N LEU A 17 5.98 -3.64 13.02
CA LEU A 17 4.51 -3.69 13.00
C LEU A 17 4.04 -4.56 11.83
N ILE A 18 3.25 -5.59 12.10
CA ILE A 18 2.63 -6.40 11.06
C ILE A 18 1.12 -6.21 11.19
N ILE A 19 0.47 -5.78 10.11
CA ILE A 19 -0.97 -5.50 10.11
C ILE A 19 -1.59 -6.16 8.89
N ASP A 20 -2.65 -6.92 9.14
CA ASP A 20 -3.47 -7.51 8.10
C ASP A 20 -4.76 -6.71 7.96
N GLN A 21 -5.09 -6.37 6.70
CA GLN A 21 -6.28 -5.62 6.29
C GLN A 21 -6.58 -4.39 7.19
N PRO A 22 -5.66 -3.42 7.35
CA PRO A 22 -5.89 -2.23 8.17
C PRO A 22 -7.10 -1.39 7.72
N GLU A 23 -7.56 -1.57 6.48
CA GLU A 23 -8.73 -0.93 5.88
C GLU A 23 -10.08 -1.52 6.30
N GLU A 24 -10.12 -2.74 6.85
CA GLU A 24 -11.40 -3.38 7.18
C GLU A 24 -12.20 -2.57 8.20
N ASN A 25 -13.50 -2.40 7.93
CA ASN A 25 -14.43 -1.63 8.75
C ASN A 25 -14.06 -0.14 8.91
N LEU A 26 -13.26 0.43 8.00
CA LEU A 26 -12.97 1.86 7.93
C LEU A 26 -13.66 2.51 6.71
N ASP A 27 -14.67 3.34 6.94
CA ASP A 27 -15.09 4.39 5.98
C ASP A 27 -15.67 5.58 6.77
N PRO A 28 -14.97 6.72 6.80
CA PRO A 28 -15.13 7.79 5.82
C PRO A 28 -13.78 8.19 5.23
N GLN A 29 -13.74 8.65 3.98
CA GLN A 29 -12.52 9.12 3.27
C GLN A 29 -11.49 9.92 4.11
N SER A 30 -11.93 10.65 5.14
CA SER A 30 -11.08 11.34 6.11
C SER A 30 -10.22 10.41 6.97
N ILE A 31 -10.76 9.30 7.47
CA ILE A 31 -10.03 8.29 8.26
C ILE A 31 -8.93 7.63 7.43
N PHE A 32 -9.20 7.38 6.16
CA PHE A 32 -8.23 6.80 5.24
C PHE A 32 -7.00 7.70 5.05
N LYS A 33 -7.22 9.01 4.84
CA LYS A 33 -6.13 9.99 4.71
C LYS A 33 -5.27 10.07 5.97
N GLU A 34 -5.93 10.04 7.13
CA GLU A 34 -5.24 10.04 8.42
C GLU A 34 -4.38 8.78 8.60
N LEU A 35 -4.92 7.60 8.25
CA LEU A 35 -4.19 6.34 8.36
C LEU A 35 -2.91 6.33 7.50
N VAL A 36 -3.00 6.80 6.26
CA VAL A 36 -1.84 6.95 5.37
C VAL A 36 -0.77 7.84 5.99
N HIS A 37 -1.17 8.98 6.58
CA HIS A 37 -0.24 9.89 7.24
C HIS A 37 0.43 9.22 8.45
N ARG A 38 -0.34 8.53 9.30
CA ARG A 38 0.18 7.82 10.47
C ARG A 38 1.19 6.74 10.08
N PHE A 39 0.92 5.97 9.03
CA PHE A 39 1.89 4.99 8.53
C PHE A 39 3.18 5.63 8.03
N ARG A 40 3.09 6.76 7.32
CA ARG A 40 4.27 7.50 6.83
C ARG A 40 5.12 8.04 7.98
N GLU A 41 4.52 8.47 9.07
CA GLU A 41 5.27 8.92 10.25
C GLU A 41 5.86 7.73 11.01
N ALA A 42 5.07 6.69 11.26
CA ALA A 42 5.53 5.51 11.98
C ALA A 42 6.67 4.78 11.23
N LYS A 43 6.62 4.69 9.89
CA LYS A 43 7.69 4.00 9.11
C LYS A 43 9.06 4.67 9.21
N LYS A 44 9.15 5.94 9.63
CA LYS A 44 10.42 6.66 9.82
C LYS A 44 11.22 6.12 11.01
N ARG A 45 10.55 5.46 11.95
CA ARG A 45 11.14 4.98 13.21
C ARG A 45 11.00 3.47 13.43
N ARG A 46 10.05 2.79 12.80
CA ARG A 46 9.89 1.32 12.88
C ARG A 46 9.60 0.71 11.51
N GLN A 47 9.92 -0.58 11.34
CA GLN A 47 9.49 -1.32 10.15
C GLN A 47 7.98 -1.58 10.20
N ILE A 48 7.29 -1.38 9.08
CA ILE A 48 5.85 -1.66 8.96
C ILE A 48 5.63 -2.60 7.76
N ILE A 49 4.93 -3.70 8.01
CA ILE A 49 4.50 -4.68 7.02
C ILE A 49 2.98 -4.66 7.00
N ILE A 50 2.42 -4.35 5.83
CA ILE A 50 0.98 -4.26 5.63
C ILE A 50 0.57 -5.31 4.61
N VAL A 51 -0.41 -6.12 4.97
CA VAL A 51 -1.13 -7.00 4.05
C VAL A 51 -2.46 -6.31 3.72
N THR A 52 -2.70 -6.02 2.44
CA THR A 52 -3.87 -5.23 2.01
C THR A 52 -4.24 -5.56 0.57
N HIS A 53 -5.53 -5.42 0.25
CA HIS A 53 -6.05 -5.47 -1.11
C HIS A 53 -6.34 -4.04 -1.66
N ASN A 54 -6.14 -3.01 -0.84
CA ASN A 54 -6.46 -1.62 -1.18
C ASN A 54 -5.25 -0.91 -1.82
N ALA A 55 -5.37 -0.59 -3.10
CA ALA A 55 -4.29 0.06 -3.84
C ALA A 55 -3.91 1.43 -3.28
N ASN A 56 -4.85 2.14 -2.64
CA ASN A 56 -4.55 3.44 -2.07
C ASN A 56 -3.55 3.35 -0.91
N LEU A 57 -3.56 2.27 -0.13
CA LEU A 57 -2.58 2.09 0.95
C LEU A 57 -1.21 1.80 0.37
N VAL A 58 -1.13 0.87 -0.58
CA VAL A 58 0.13 0.53 -1.26
C VAL A 58 0.74 1.76 -1.92
N VAL A 59 -0.06 2.54 -2.67
CA VAL A 59 0.41 3.67 -3.45
C VAL A 59 0.65 4.94 -2.61
N ASN A 60 -0.12 5.20 -1.55
CA ASN A 60 -0.03 6.49 -0.82
C ASN A 60 0.76 6.45 0.48
N THR A 61 1.04 5.27 1.04
CA THR A 61 1.90 5.13 2.24
C THR A 61 3.39 5.25 1.94
N ASP A 62 3.77 5.50 0.67
CA ASP A 62 5.16 5.49 0.21
C ASP A 62 5.85 4.16 0.56
N ALA A 63 5.26 3.04 0.14
CA ALA A 63 5.86 1.71 0.34
C ALA A 63 7.23 1.61 -0.34
N ASP A 64 8.26 1.22 0.42
CA ASP A 64 9.63 1.03 -0.11
C ASP A 64 9.74 -0.25 -0.95
N GLN A 65 8.99 -1.28 -0.54
CA GLN A 65 8.91 -2.58 -1.20
C GLN A 65 7.47 -3.05 -1.24
N VAL A 66 7.04 -3.50 -2.41
CA VAL A 66 5.78 -4.18 -2.64
C VAL A 66 6.07 -5.65 -2.90
N ILE A 67 5.32 -6.53 -2.26
CA ILE A 67 5.38 -7.98 -2.48
C ILE A 67 4.01 -8.40 -3.01
N VAL A 68 3.97 -8.82 -4.27
CA VAL A 68 2.76 -9.27 -4.95
C VAL A 68 2.69 -10.78 -4.84
N ALA A 69 1.63 -11.28 -4.20
CA ALA A 69 1.31 -12.70 -4.19
C ALA A 69 0.46 -13.06 -5.42
N GLN A 70 0.81 -14.15 -6.10
CA GLN A 70 0.08 -14.68 -7.25
C GLN A 70 -0.29 -16.13 -6.99
N CYS A 71 -1.49 -16.52 -7.37
CA CYS A 71 -1.97 -17.89 -7.26
C CYS A 71 -2.11 -18.46 -8.67
N SER A 72 -1.41 -19.56 -8.95
CA SER A 72 -1.55 -20.29 -10.22
C SER A 72 -2.90 -20.99 -10.32
N SER A 73 -3.31 -21.32 -11.57
CA SER A 73 -4.56 -22.02 -11.83
C SER A 73 -4.61 -23.36 -11.08
N HIS A 74 -5.71 -23.57 -10.34
CA HIS A 74 -5.93 -24.80 -9.61
C HIS A 74 -6.06 -25.99 -10.57
N ARG A 75 -5.25 -27.03 -10.37
CA ARG A 75 -5.38 -28.31 -11.07
C ARG A 75 -6.10 -29.30 -10.13
N PRO A 76 -7.09 -30.07 -10.62
CA PRO A 76 -7.79 -31.05 -9.79
C PRO A 76 -6.80 -32.00 -9.10
N GLY A 77 -6.89 -32.13 -7.78
CA GLY A 77 -6.00 -32.99 -6.98
C GLY A 77 -4.63 -32.40 -6.64
N GLN A 78 -4.35 -31.12 -6.97
CA GLN A 78 -3.12 -30.43 -6.58
C GLN A 78 -3.43 -29.13 -5.84
N LEU A 79 -2.60 -28.79 -4.84
CA LEU A 79 -2.68 -27.48 -4.22
C LEU A 79 -2.26 -26.39 -5.24
N PRO A 80 -2.92 -25.22 -5.25
CA PRO A 80 -2.47 -24.09 -6.05
C PRO A 80 -1.04 -23.71 -5.67
N VAL A 81 -0.19 -23.47 -6.66
CA VAL A 81 1.16 -22.92 -6.40
C VAL A 81 1.02 -21.41 -6.21
N ILE A 82 1.54 -20.91 -5.09
CA ILE A 82 1.63 -19.49 -4.81
C ILE A 82 3.05 -19.01 -5.14
N SER A 83 3.16 -17.95 -5.93
CA SER A 83 4.42 -17.29 -6.25
C SER A 83 4.42 -15.85 -5.78
N TYR A 84 5.61 -15.30 -5.53
CA TYR A 84 5.79 -13.94 -5.06
C TYR A 84 6.74 -13.18 -5.98
N VAL A 85 6.36 -11.95 -6.32
CA VAL A 85 7.22 -11.01 -7.04
C VAL A 85 7.35 -9.75 -6.19
N SER A 86 8.58 -9.29 -5.99
CA SER A 86 8.85 -8.12 -5.16
C SER A 86 9.60 -7.03 -5.92
N GLY A 87 9.30 -5.78 -5.58
CA GLY A 87 10.03 -4.62 -6.07
C GLY A 87 9.42 -3.31 -5.60
N SER A 88 9.99 -2.19 -6.04
CA SER A 88 9.48 -0.87 -5.69
C SER A 88 8.33 -0.44 -6.61
N LEU A 89 7.58 0.61 -6.23
CA LEU A 89 6.50 1.16 -7.05
C LEU A 89 6.99 1.82 -8.35
N GLU A 90 8.27 2.20 -8.40
CA GLU A 90 8.92 2.73 -9.60
C GLU A 90 9.10 1.65 -10.66
N ASN A 91 9.24 0.37 -10.27
CA ASN A 91 9.34 -0.74 -11.22
C ASN A 91 8.05 -0.86 -12.04
N PRO A 92 8.10 -0.71 -13.39
CA PRO A 92 6.93 -0.78 -14.25
C PRO A 92 6.14 -2.08 -14.10
N SER A 93 6.84 -3.21 -13.90
CA SER A 93 6.20 -4.51 -13.72
C SER A 93 5.39 -4.53 -12.42
N ILE A 94 5.96 -4.11 -11.29
CA ILE A 94 5.24 -4.04 -10.01
C ILE A 94 4.05 -3.09 -10.10
N ARG A 95 4.24 -1.94 -10.75
CA ARG A 95 3.17 -0.96 -10.98
C ARG A 95 1.99 -1.55 -11.74
N GLN A 96 2.28 -2.31 -12.80
CA GLN A 96 1.27 -3.02 -13.56
C GLN A 96 0.51 -4.03 -12.70
N HIS A 97 1.22 -4.86 -11.93
CA HIS A 97 0.59 -5.81 -11.02
C HIS A 97 -0.32 -5.12 -9.98
N VAL A 98 0.12 -3.99 -9.41
CA VAL A 98 -0.68 -3.19 -8.46
C VAL A 98 -1.96 -2.66 -9.13
N CYS A 99 -1.88 -2.22 -10.39
CA CYS A 99 -3.06 -1.76 -11.14
C CYS A 99 -4.04 -2.89 -11.47
N GLU A 100 -3.53 -4.08 -11.78
CA GLU A 100 -4.34 -5.23 -12.22
C GLU A 100 -4.97 -5.99 -11.05
N ILE A 101 -4.26 -6.11 -9.93
CA ILE A 101 -4.66 -6.98 -8.80
C ILE A 101 -5.40 -6.19 -7.71
N LEU A 102 -5.01 -4.94 -7.44
CA LEU A 102 -5.55 -4.19 -6.30
C LEU A 102 -6.72 -3.29 -6.72
N GLU A 103 -7.69 -3.18 -5.82
CA GLU A 103 -8.89 -2.39 -6.07
C GLU A 103 -8.56 -0.89 -6.19
N GLY A 104 -8.97 -0.29 -7.31
CA GLY A 104 -8.78 1.13 -7.55
C GLY A 104 -7.34 1.55 -7.87
N GLY A 105 -6.48 0.62 -8.29
CA GLY A 105 -5.06 0.88 -8.60
C GLY A 105 -4.80 2.02 -9.57
N GLU A 106 -5.47 2.05 -10.72
CA GLU A 106 -5.34 3.17 -11.67
C GLU A 106 -5.65 4.53 -11.05
N ARG A 107 -6.74 4.60 -10.27
CA ARG A 107 -7.17 5.83 -9.61
C ARG A 107 -6.15 6.27 -8.56
N ALA A 108 -5.63 5.33 -7.78
CA ALA A 108 -4.62 5.59 -6.75
C ALA A 108 -3.34 6.20 -7.36
N PHE A 109 -2.86 5.67 -8.48
CA PHE A 109 -1.70 6.24 -9.19
C PHE A 109 -2.00 7.62 -9.78
N LYS A 110 -3.16 7.82 -10.41
CA LYS A 110 -3.57 9.13 -10.95
C LYS A 110 -3.59 10.20 -9.85
N GLU A 111 -4.11 9.88 -8.67
CA GLU A 111 -4.13 10.79 -7.51
C GLU A 111 -2.72 11.05 -6.95
N ARG A 112 -1.86 10.03 -6.85
CA ARG A 112 -0.45 10.22 -6.47
C ARG A 112 0.27 11.17 -7.43
N VAL A 113 0.09 11.01 -8.73
CA VAL A 113 0.69 11.88 -9.74
C VAL A 113 0.17 13.31 -9.63
N LYS A 114 -1.13 13.52 -9.42
CA LYS A 114 -1.68 14.86 -9.17
C LYS A 114 -1.02 15.53 -7.96
N ARG A 115 -0.89 14.81 -6.84
CA ARG A 115 -0.22 15.31 -5.62
C ARG A 115 1.24 15.71 -5.89
N LEU A 116 1.98 14.89 -6.64
CA LEU A 116 3.38 15.18 -7.00
C LEU A 116 3.49 16.32 -8.02
N ARG A 117 2.57 16.43 -8.99
CA ARG A 117 2.54 17.51 -9.98
C ARG A 117 2.23 18.88 -9.38
N VAL A 118 1.46 18.93 -8.29
CA VAL A 118 1.24 20.17 -7.53
C VAL A 118 2.50 20.56 -6.73
N SER A 119 3.36 19.60 -6.37
CA SER A 119 4.62 19.86 -5.67
C SER A 119 5.83 20.08 -6.59
N THR A 120 5.77 19.61 -7.83
CA THR A 120 6.78 19.80 -8.87
C THR A 120 6.09 19.72 -10.22
N ALA A 121 5.95 20.83 -10.94
CA ALA A 121 5.68 20.79 -12.38
C ALA A 121 7.02 20.63 -13.12
N PRO A 122 7.22 19.54 -13.89
CA PRO A 122 8.01 19.65 -15.11
C PRO A 122 7.26 19.17 -16.36
N GLU A 123 7.57 19.85 -17.47
CA GLU A 123 6.86 19.96 -18.75
C GLU A 123 6.79 18.73 -19.69
N HIS A 124 7.21 17.53 -19.29
CA HIS A 124 7.55 16.50 -20.30
C HIS A 124 6.54 15.35 -20.53
N TRP A 125 5.25 15.49 -20.18
CA TRP A 125 4.25 14.44 -20.43
C TRP A 125 3.22 14.76 -21.53
N ARG A 126 3.58 15.55 -22.56
CA ARG A 126 2.75 15.59 -23.77
C ARG A 126 2.82 14.29 -24.54
#